data_AF-A0A356W0J6-F1
#
_entry.id   AF-A0A356W0J6-F1
#
_cell.length_a   1.000
_cell.length_b   1.000
_cell.length_c   1.000
_cell.angle_alpha   90.00
_cell.angle_beta   90.00
_cell.angle_gamma   90.00
#
_symmetry.space_group_name_H-M   'P 1'
#
loop_
_entity.id
_entity.type
_entity.pdbx_description
1 polymer ?
#
loop_
_entity_poly.entity_id
_entity_poly.type
_entity_poly.pdbx_seq_one_letter_code
_entity_poly.pdbx_strand_id
1 'polypeptide(L)'
;MKAVHFGAGKIGRGFIGYLLAKSGYDLTFVDISEKLVDSIRRLGRYKVVTLGTEKREETVGPVGAVALNDRAALTAAVRDADLITLSIGANNLKSTGRVLQQALRERWRTSPERSLDVIACENALFATDMLKESVYEGAEPEFQAYLNKKVGFPNCAVDRIVPAAAAKGESPIDVAVEDFYEWD
;
A
#
# COMPACT_ATOMS: atom_id res chain seq x y z
N MET A 1 -0.66 2.57 -14.99
CA MET A 1 -0.11 1.53 -14.09
C MET A 1 -1.02 1.42 -12.89
N LYS A 2 -1.18 0.24 -12.30
CA LYS A 2 -2.02 -0.01 -11.13
C LYS A 2 -1.17 -0.19 -9.88
N ALA A 3 -1.47 0.55 -8.82
CA ALA A 3 -0.80 0.40 -7.53
C ALA A 3 -1.79 -0.10 -6.47
N VAL A 4 -1.33 -1.05 -5.65
CA VAL A 4 -2.06 -1.50 -4.47
C VAL A 4 -1.27 -1.11 -3.23
N HIS A 5 -1.90 -0.37 -2.31
CA HIS A 5 -1.26 0.05 -1.06
C HIS A 5 -1.93 -0.62 0.14
N PHE A 6 -1.22 -1.50 0.84
CA PHE A 6 -1.68 -2.10 2.09
C PHE A 6 -1.46 -1.11 3.24
N GLY A 7 -2.50 -0.88 4.04
CA GLY A 7 -2.50 0.12 5.10
C GLY A 7 -3.07 1.44 4.60
N ALA A 8 -4.39 1.57 4.62
CA ALA A 8 -5.07 2.81 4.28
C ALA A 8 -5.03 3.84 5.41
N GLY A 9 -4.15 3.68 6.40
CA GLY A 9 -3.99 4.58 7.54
C GLY A 9 -3.49 5.97 7.15
N LYS A 10 -3.04 6.73 8.16
CA LYS A 10 -2.59 8.12 7.91
C LYS A 10 -1.31 8.17 7.08
N ILE A 11 -0.34 7.29 7.32
CA ILE A 11 0.88 7.21 6.49
C ILE A 11 0.51 6.80 5.07
N GLY A 12 -0.31 5.76 4.90
CA GLY A 12 -0.76 5.34 3.57
C GLY A 12 -1.47 6.45 2.79
N ARG A 13 -2.43 7.15 3.39
CA ARG A 13 -3.15 8.23 2.69
C ARG A 13 -2.34 9.52 2.57
N GLY A 14 -1.59 9.88 3.60
CA GLY A 14 -0.85 11.14 3.68
C GLY A 14 0.50 11.10 3.01
N PHE A 15 1.06 9.93 2.73
CA PHE A 15 2.40 9.80 2.19
C PHE A 15 2.47 8.89 0.98
N ILE A 16 2.53 7.57 1.17
CA ILE A 16 2.85 6.63 0.09
C ILE A 16 1.75 6.60 -0.96
N GLY A 17 0.49 6.41 -0.55
CA GLY A 17 -0.67 6.49 -1.43
C GLY A 17 -0.85 7.88 -2.07
N TYR A 18 -0.56 8.96 -1.33
CA TYR A 18 -0.55 10.32 -1.89
C TYR A 18 0.44 10.43 -3.07
N LEU A 19 1.68 9.98 -2.89
CA LEU A 19 2.69 10.03 -3.95
C LEU A 19 2.36 9.11 -5.13
N LEU A 20 1.83 7.91 -4.87
CA LEU A 20 1.41 6.99 -5.93
C LEU A 20 0.31 7.59 -6.80
N ALA A 21 -0.75 8.13 -6.18
CA ALA A 21 -1.83 8.78 -6.90
C ALA A 21 -1.33 10.02 -7.67
N LYS A 22 -0.48 10.85 -7.05
CA LYS A 22 0.13 12.03 -7.70
C LYS A 22 1.03 11.66 -8.88
N SER A 23 1.64 10.48 -8.85
CA SER A 23 2.47 9.94 -9.92
C SER A 23 1.65 9.28 -11.05
N GLY A 24 0.31 9.33 -10.96
CA GLY A 24 -0.60 8.82 -11.99
C GLY A 24 -0.90 7.32 -11.91
N TYR A 25 -0.62 6.66 -10.79
CA TYR A 25 -1.09 5.29 -10.57
C TYR A 25 -2.59 5.25 -10.30
N ASP A 26 -3.26 4.27 -10.88
CA ASP A 26 -4.60 3.86 -10.45
C ASP A 26 -4.47 3.13 -9.11
N LEU A 27 -4.78 3.86 -8.02
CA LEU A 27 -4.48 3.46 -6.66
C LEU A 27 -5.67 2.75 -6.00
N THR A 28 -5.43 1.54 -5.50
CA THR A 28 -6.34 0.81 -4.62
C THR A 28 -5.72 0.60 -3.25
N PHE A 29 -6.36 1.09 -2.19
CA PHE A 29 -5.96 0.80 -0.82
C PHE A 29 -6.44 -0.60 -0.37
N VAL A 30 -5.69 -1.27 0.50
CA VAL A 30 -6.11 -2.48 1.20
C VAL A 30 -6.01 -2.25 2.70
N ASP A 31 -7.06 -2.53 3.46
CA ASP A 31 -7.04 -2.32 4.92
C ASP A 31 -7.88 -3.37 5.67
N ILE A 32 -7.55 -3.58 6.95
CA ILE A 32 -8.32 -4.45 7.85
C ILE A 32 -9.60 -3.76 8.36
N SER A 33 -9.63 -2.42 8.35
CA SER A 33 -10.77 -1.64 8.82
C SER A 33 -11.81 -1.52 7.70
N GLU A 34 -12.82 -2.38 7.71
CA GLU A 34 -13.94 -2.31 6.75
C GLU A 34 -14.61 -0.93 6.74
N LYS A 35 -14.79 -0.31 7.92
CA LYS A 35 -15.33 1.05 8.03
C LYS A 35 -14.51 2.08 7.24
N LEU A 36 -13.18 1.97 7.28
CA LEU A 36 -12.30 2.87 6.53
C LEU A 36 -12.37 2.57 5.03
N VAL A 37 -12.35 1.29 4.65
CA VAL A 37 -12.52 0.84 3.27
C VAL A 37 -13.81 1.36 2.67
N ASP A 38 -14.93 1.24 3.38
CA ASP A 38 -16.24 1.71 2.95
C ASP A 38 -16.27 3.24 2.81
N SER A 39 -15.60 3.95 3.72
CA SER A 39 -15.48 5.40 3.64
C SER A 39 -14.71 5.83 2.38
N ILE A 40 -13.60 5.15 2.06
CA ILE A 40 -12.81 5.41 0.85
C ILE A 40 -13.61 5.06 -0.41
N ARG A 41 -14.25 3.89 -0.46
CA ARG A 41 -15.09 3.47 -1.60
C ARG A 41 -16.23 4.46 -1.87
N ARG A 42 -16.92 4.91 -0.82
CA ARG A 42 -18.05 5.83 -0.92
C ARG A 42 -17.64 7.22 -1.40
N LEU A 43 -16.51 7.73 -0.92
CA LEU A 43 -16.06 9.08 -1.24
C LEU A 43 -15.22 9.13 -2.53
N GLY A 44 -14.46 8.08 -2.82
CA GLY A 44 -13.59 7.92 -3.99
C GLY A 44 -12.42 8.90 -4.08
N ARG A 45 -12.29 9.79 -3.10
CA ARG A 45 -11.27 10.84 -3.00
C ARG A 45 -11.17 11.35 -1.56
N TYR A 46 -10.05 11.95 -1.20
CA TYR A 46 -9.83 12.55 0.13
C TYR A 46 -8.92 13.78 0.02
N LYS A 47 -8.82 14.58 1.08
CA LYS A 47 -7.88 15.71 1.14
C LYS A 47 -6.62 15.36 1.91
N VAL A 48 -5.48 15.80 1.38
CA VAL A 48 -4.21 15.92 2.11
C VAL A 48 -4.00 17.39 2.45
N VAL A 49 -3.87 17.67 3.74
CA VAL A 49 -3.67 19.01 4.27
C VAL A 49 -2.24 19.15 4.75
N THR A 50 -1.42 19.87 3.97
CA THR A 50 -0.04 20.17 4.33
C THR A 50 0.00 21.32 5.32
N LEU A 51 0.53 21.06 6.51
CA LEU A 51 0.74 22.00 7.60
C LEU A 51 2.20 22.47 7.57
N GLY A 52 2.44 23.67 7.04
CA GLY A 52 3.74 24.32 7.06
C GLY A 52 3.60 25.82 7.36
N THR A 53 4.52 26.63 6.85
CA THR A 53 4.42 28.10 6.90
C THR A 53 3.13 28.61 6.27
N GLU A 54 2.67 27.92 5.21
CA GLU A 54 1.36 28.11 4.60
C GLU A 54 0.58 26.80 4.63
N LYS A 55 -0.74 26.89 4.88
CA LYS A 55 -1.64 25.74 4.80
C LYS A 55 -1.98 25.47 3.33
N ARG A 56 -1.70 24.26 2.84
CA ARG A 56 -2.12 23.81 1.50
C ARG A 56 -3.06 22.62 1.61
N GLU A 57 -4.06 22.56 0.74
CA GLU A 57 -4.99 21.44 0.64
C GLU A 57 -4.97 20.88 -0.78
N GLU A 58 -4.72 19.58 -0.92
CA GLU A 58 -4.75 18.87 -2.20
C GLU A 58 -5.80 17.76 -2.14
N THR A 59 -6.60 17.63 -3.20
CA THR A 59 -7.54 16.51 -3.34
C THR A 59 -6.85 15.35 -4.05
N VAL A 60 -6.84 14.18 -3.41
CA VAL A 60 -6.31 12.93 -3.97
C VAL A 60 -7.48 12.07 -4.44
N GLY A 61 -7.49 11.71 -5.72
CA GLY A 61 -8.51 10.86 -6.32
C GLY A 61 -8.43 10.86 -7.86
N PRO A 62 -9.07 9.90 -8.54
CA PRO A 62 -9.88 8.81 -7.98
C PRO A 62 -9.02 7.74 -7.26
N VAL A 63 -9.55 7.16 -6.18
CA VAL A 63 -8.93 6.04 -5.45
C VAL A 63 -9.96 4.96 -5.10
N GLY A 64 -9.53 3.70 -5.12
CA GLY A 64 -10.29 2.55 -4.66
C GLY A 64 -9.87 2.06 -3.27
N ALA A 65 -10.66 1.16 -2.69
CA ALA A 65 -10.25 0.40 -1.52
C ALA A 65 -10.83 -1.03 -1.53
N VAL A 66 -10.12 -1.95 -0.87
CA VAL A 66 -10.49 -3.35 -0.69
C VAL A 66 -10.27 -3.75 0.78
N ALA A 67 -11.18 -4.51 1.35
CA ALA A 67 -11.01 -5.05 2.70
C ALA A 67 -10.05 -6.24 2.65
N LEU A 68 -9.12 -6.34 3.61
CA LEU A 68 -8.10 -7.41 3.62
C LEU A 68 -8.73 -8.82 3.70
N ASN A 69 -9.92 -8.94 4.31
CA ASN A 69 -10.66 -10.20 4.42
C ASN A 69 -11.50 -10.54 3.17
N ASP A 70 -11.69 -9.59 2.23
CA ASP A 70 -12.32 -9.83 0.93
C ASP A 70 -11.30 -10.46 -0.02
N ARG A 71 -11.12 -11.78 0.12
CA ARG A 71 -10.12 -12.56 -0.63
C ARG A 71 -10.27 -12.42 -2.13
N ALA A 72 -11.50 -12.39 -2.64
CA ALA A 72 -11.75 -12.33 -4.07
C ALA A 72 -11.31 -10.97 -4.64
N ALA A 73 -11.71 -9.88 -4.00
CA ALA A 73 -11.30 -8.54 -4.43
C ALA A 73 -9.79 -8.31 -4.23
N LEU A 74 -9.22 -8.82 -3.13
CA LEU A 74 -7.79 -8.69 -2.85
C LEU A 74 -6.95 -9.41 -3.91
N THR A 75 -7.29 -10.67 -4.22
CA THR A 75 -6.61 -11.44 -5.27
C THR A 75 -6.73 -10.75 -6.62
N ALA A 76 -7.90 -10.21 -6.98
CA ALA A 76 -8.06 -9.47 -8.23
C ALA A 76 -7.17 -8.21 -8.28
N ALA A 77 -7.10 -7.46 -7.18
CA ALA A 77 -6.24 -6.28 -7.07
C ALA A 77 -4.75 -6.62 -7.22
N VAL A 78 -4.28 -7.66 -6.51
CA VAL A 78 -2.88 -8.13 -6.58
C VAL A 78 -2.53 -8.71 -7.95
N ARG A 79 -3.46 -9.45 -8.58
CA ARG A 79 -3.27 -9.98 -9.94
C ARG A 79 -3.07 -8.87 -10.97
N ASP A 80 -3.76 -7.74 -10.79
CA ASP A 80 -3.74 -6.67 -11.76
C ASP A 80 -2.67 -5.60 -11.50
N ALA A 81 -2.06 -5.59 -10.30
CA ALA A 81 -1.10 -4.59 -9.87
C ALA A 81 0.21 -4.61 -10.69
N ASP A 82 0.83 -3.45 -10.83
CA ASP A 82 2.21 -3.29 -11.31
C ASP A 82 3.16 -2.99 -10.14
N LEU A 83 2.63 -2.38 -9.07
CA LEU A 83 3.35 -2.05 -7.84
C LEU A 83 2.47 -2.35 -6.61
N ILE A 84 3.06 -2.99 -5.61
CA ILE A 84 2.47 -3.13 -4.28
C ILE A 84 3.35 -2.38 -3.28
N THR A 85 2.72 -1.58 -2.43
CA THR A 85 3.39 -0.92 -1.30
C THR A 85 2.66 -1.22 0.00
N LEU A 86 3.36 -1.12 1.14
CA LEU A 86 2.76 -1.39 2.45
C LEU A 86 3.18 -0.34 3.48
N SER A 87 2.23 0.12 4.31
CA SER A 87 2.48 0.90 5.54
C SER A 87 1.50 0.46 6.64
N ILE A 88 1.76 -0.72 7.20
CA ILE A 88 0.91 -1.46 8.13
C ILE A 88 1.56 -1.68 9.50
N GLY A 89 2.79 -1.22 9.71
CA GLY A 89 3.60 -1.48 10.90
C GLY A 89 4.38 -2.79 10.77
N ALA A 90 5.68 -2.74 11.06
CA ALA A 90 6.61 -3.87 10.86
C ALA A 90 6.15 -5.20 11.49
N ASN A 91 5.49 -5.15 12.65
CA ASN A 91 4.96 -6.34 13.35
C ASN A 91 3.88 -7.09 12.54
N ASN A 92 3.22 -6.41 11.59
CA ASN A 92 2.17 -6.98 10.74
C ASN A 92 2.70 -7.50 9.40
N LEU A 93 3.98 -7.31 9.08
CA LEU A 93 4.56 -7.76 7.80
C LEU A 93 4.52 -9.28 7.65
N LYS A 94 4.78 -10.03 8.73
CA LYS A 94 4.75 -11.50 8.67
C LYS A 94 3.34 -12.05 8.40
N SER A 95 2.33 -11.56 9.11
CA SER A 95 0.95 -12.01 8.88
C SER A 95 0.46 -11.60 7.49
N THR A 96 0.79 -10.39 7.04
CA THR A 96 0.41 -9.88 5.71
C THR A 96 1.18 -10.58 4.59
N GLY A 97 2.43 -10.95 4.80
CA GLY A 97 3.25 -11.72 3.85
C GLY A 97 2.61 -13.05 3.49
N ARG A 98 1.99 -13.75 4.45
CA ARG A 98 1.23 -14.99 4.19
C ARG A 98 -0.02 -14.75 3.34
N VAL A 99 -0.73 -13.64 3.59
CA VAL A 99 -1.89 -13.25 2.76
C VAL A 99 -1.44 -12.91 1.35
N LEU A 100 -0.37 -12.12 1.22
CA LEU A 100 0.21 -11.73 -0.06
C LEU A 100 0.73 -12.95 -0.83
N GLN A 101 1.35 -13.92 -0.17
CA GLN A 101 1.78 -15.18 -0.77
C GLN A 101 0.63 -15.90 -1.49
N GLN A 102 -0.54 -15.99 -0.85
CA GLN A 102 -1.72 -16.62 -1.45
C GLN A 102 -2.19 -15.86 -2.71
N ALA A 103 -2.22 -14.53 -2.65
CA ALA A 103 -2.61 -13.71 -3.79
C ALA A 103 -1.57 -13.78 -4.94
N LEU A 104 -0.28 -13.85 -4.62
CA LEU A 104 0.81 -14.01 -5.59
C LEU A 104 0.79 -15.37 -6.28
N ARG A 105 0.34 -16.44 -5.59
CA ARG A 105 0.13 -17.75 -6.23
C ARG A 105 -0.95 -17.68 -7.29
N GLU A 106 -2.05 -16.99 -7.03
CA GLU A 106 -3.10 -16.81 -8.03
C GLU A 106 -2.64 -15.93 -9.19
N ARG A 107 -1.87 -14.87 -8.91
CA ARG A 107 -1.21 -14.08 -9.95
C ARG A 107 -0.30 -14.94 -10.81
N TRP A 108 0.51 -15.81 -10.22
CA TRP A 108 1.39 -16.72 -10.95
C TRP A 108 0.60 -17.65 -11.89
N ARG A 109 -0.55 -18.17 -11.45
CA ARG A 109 -1.39 -19.06 -12.26
C ARG A 109 -2.09 -18.35 -13.41
N THR A 110 -2.40 -17.06 -13.26
CA THR A 110 -3.30 -16.33 -14.17
C THR A 110 -2.62 -15.25 -15.01
N SER A 111 -1.46 -14.75 -14.59
CA SER A 111 -0.68 -13.71 -15.28
C SER A 111 0.84 -13.87 -15.03
N PRO A 112 1.42 -15.06 -15.27
CA PRO A 112 2.83 -15.36 -14.94
C PRO A 112 3.86 -14.48 -15.64
N GLU A 113 3.49 -13.85 -16.75
CA GLU A 113 4.34 -13.00 -17.56
C GLU A 113 4.56 -11.59 -16.99
N ARG A 114 3.62 -11.10 -16.16
CA ARG A 114 3.63 -9.71 -15.66
C ARG A 114 4.56 -9.54 -14.47
N SER A 115 5.53 -8.63 -14.60
CA SER A 115 6.39 -8.22 -13.48
C SER A 115 5.60 -7.44 -12.42
N LEU A 116 6.14 -7.42 -11.20
CA LEU A 116 5.57 -6.74 -10.05
C LEU A 116 6.71 -6.32 -9.12
N ASP A 117 6.64 -5.11 -8.56
CA ASP A 117 7.48 -4.74 -7.42
C ASP A 117 6.65 -4.67 -6.15
N VAL A 118 7.23 -5.11 -5.03
CA VAL A 118 6.63 -5.09 -3.70
C VAL A 118 7.55 -4.37 -2.74
N ILE A 119 7.09 -3.29 -2.10
CA ILE A 119 7.91 -2.42 -1.24
C ILE A 119 7.23 -2.23 0.11
N ALA A 120 7.88 -2.58 1.22
CA ALA A 120 7.37 -2.29 2.55
C ALA A 120 7.92 -0.93 3.02
N CYS A 121 7.06 0.09 3.00
CA CYS A 121 7.34 1.46 3.43
C CYS A 121 7.10 1.60 4.93
N GLU A 122 7.93 0.92 5.72
CA GLU A 122 7.84 0.88 7.18
C GLU A 122 9.00 1.62 7.84
N ASN A 123 8.77 2.11 9.06
CA ASN A 123 9.86 2.57 9.92
C ASN A 123 10.59 1.38 10.56
N ALA A 124 11.27 0.58 9.73
CA ALA A 124 12.06 -0.57 10.12
C ALA A 124 13.17 -0.83 9.09
N LEU A 125 14.34 -1.26 9.55
CA LEU A 125 15.42 -1.67 8.67
C LEU A 125 15.04 -2.95 7.91
N PHE A 126 15.29 -2.96 6.61
CA PHE A 126 15.06 -4.11 5.73
C PHE A 126 13.61 -4.66 5.79
N ALA A 127 12.63 -3.76 5.92
CA ALA A 127 11.22 -4.13 6.04
C ALA A 127 10.71 -4.98 4.86
N THR A 128 11.16 -4.68 3.64
CA THR A 128 10.74 -5.47 2.46
C THR A 128 11.34 -6.88 2.51
N ASP A 129 12.56 -7.05 3.04
CA ASP A 129 13.13 -8.38 3.27
C ASP A 129 12.35 -9.17 4.31
N MET A 130 11.92 -8.54 5.42
CA MET A 130 11.05 -9.20 6.41
C MET A 130 9.74 -9.71 5.79
N LEU A 131 9.14 -8.91 4.90
CA LEU A 131 7.95 -9.31 4.15
C LEU A 131 8.27 -10.47 3.19
N LYS A 132 9.39 -10.35 2.44
CA LYS A 132 9.85 -11.34 1.48
C LYS A 132 10.08 -12.70 2.13
N GLU A 133 10.75 -12.75 3.29
CA GLU A 133 10.94 -13.99 4.05
C GLU A 133 9.60 -14.69 4.30
N SER A 134 8.58 -13.95 4.73
CA SER A 134 7.25 -14.51 4.94
C SER A 134 6.55 -14.93 3.66
N VAL A 135 6.81 -14.29 2.52
CA VAL A 135 6.26 -14.70 1.21
C VAL A 135 6.93 -15.97 0.70
N TYR A 136 8.21 -16.20 1.02
CA TYR A 136 8.95 -17.40 0.62
C TYR A 136 8.77 -18.57 1.60
N GLU A 137 8.32 -18.33 2.84
CA GLU A 137 8.08 -19.34 3.87
C GLU A 137 7.17 -20.47 3.31
N GLY A 138 7.71 -21.68 3.21
CA GLY A 138 6.99 -22.87 2.72
C GLY A 138 6.65 -22.89 1.22
N ALA A 139 7.22 -21.99 0.41
CA ALA A 139 7.01 -21.97 -1.03
C ALA A 139 7.74 -23.12 -1.75
N GLU A 140 7.10 -23.76 -2.73
CA GLU A 140 7.71 -24.77 -3.60
C GLU A 140 8.72 -24.16 -4.58
N PRO A 141 9.71 -24.95 -5.07
CA PRO A 141 10.78 -24.45 -5.93
C PRO A 141 10.30 -23.71 -7.19
N GLU A 142 9.22 -24.17 -7.81
CA GLU A 142 8.65 -23.57 -9.01
C GLU A 142 8.07 -22.18 -8.73
N PHE A 143 7.40 -22.02 -7.58
CA PHE A 143 6.87 -20.72 -7.17
C PHE A 143 8.00 -19.76 -6.77
N GLN A 144 9.02 -20.25 -6.07
CA GLN A 144 10.21 -19.45 -5.77
C GLN A 144 10.93 -18.98 -7.05
N ALA A 145 11.04 -19.84 -8.06
CA ALA A 145 11.61 -19.46 -9.36
C ALA A 145 10.79 -18.38 -10.06
N TYR A 146 9.45 -18.45 -9.97
CA TYR A 146 8.58 -17.37 -10.43
C TYR A 146 8.84 -16.06 -9.67
N LEU A 147 8.84 -16.09 -8.33
CA LEU A 147 9.08 -14.91 -7.50
C LEU A 147 10.43 -14.26 -7.84
N ASN A 148 11.49 -15.05 -7.91
CA ASN A 148 12.84 -14.56 -8.24
C ASN A 148 12.93 -13.91 -9.63
N LYS A 149 12.09 -14.32 -10.58
CA LYS A 149 12.11 -13.83 -11.96
C LYS A 149 11.15 -12.67 -12.21
N LYS A 150 10.05 -12.59 -11.46
CA LYS A 150 8.90 -11.72 -11.77
C LYS A 150 8.55 -10.75 -10.66
N VAL A 151 9.04 -10.94 -9.44
CA VAL A 151 8.68 -10.09 -8.29
C VAL A 151 9.93 -9.47 -7.68
N GLY A 152 10.05 -8.15 -7.78
CA GLY A 152 11.06 -7.37 -7.08
C GLY A 152 10.64 -7.09 -5.63
N PHE A 153 11.63 -7.11 -4.73
CA PHE A 153 11.45 -6.80 -3.30
C PHE A 153 12.50 -5.79 -2.83
N PRO A 154 12.52 -4.55 -3.37
CA PRO A 154 13.47 -3.54 -2.94
C PRO A 154 13.11 -3.02 -1.54
N ASN A 155 14.11 -2.86 -0.68
CA ASN A 155 13.95 -2.10 0.54
C ASN A 155 13.92 -0.60 0.22
N CYS A 156 13.31 0.18 1.09
CA CYS A 156 13.29 1.63 1.01
C CYS A 156 13.47 2.26 2.39
N ALA A 157 13.87 3.54 2.41
CA ALA A 157 13.76 4.43 3.55
C ALA A 157 12.61 5.42 3.28
N VAL A 158 11.81 5.71 4.32
CA VAL A 158 10.67 6.62 4.22
C VAL A 158 10.65 7.55 5.42
N ASP A 159 10.50 8.85 5.16
CA ASP A 159 10.33 9.87 6.19
C ASP A 159 9.25 10.88 5.81
N ARG A 160 8.29 11.06 6.73
CA ARG A 160 7.28 12.10 6.69
C ARG A 160 6.54 12.14 8.03
N ILE A 161 6.51 13.29 8.69
CA ILE A 161 5.68 13.50 9.88
C ILE A 161 4.22 13.60 9.46
N VAL A 162 3.40 12.71 10.03
CA VAL A 162 1.95 12.67 9.85
C VAL A 162 1.27 12.76 11.22
N PRO A 163 0.84 13.97 11.64
CA PRO A 163 0.29 14.20 12.98
C PRO A 163 -0.89 13.31 13.34
N ALA A 164 -0.99 12.98 14.63
CA ALA A 164 -2.14 12.24 15.16
C ALA A 164 -3.43 13.08 15.14
N ALA A 165 -3.33 14.39 15.34
CA ALA A 165 -4.48 15.29 15.20
C ALA A 165 -5.00 15.22 13.76
N ALA A 166 -6.30 15.00 13.60
CA ALA A 166 -6.94 15.12 12.30
C ALA A 166 -6.65 16.51 11.72
N ALA A 167 -6.54 16.61 10.39
CA ALA A 167 -6.84 17.89 9.74
C ALA A 167 -8.17 18.34 10.33
N LYS A 168 -8.21 19.50 11.01
CA LYS A 168 -9.49 20.06 11.50
C LYS A 168 -10.35 20.30 10.25
N GLY A 169 -11.21 19.33 9.89
CA GLY A 169 -11.86 19.25 8.57
C GLY A 169 -12.82 18.05 8.41
N GLU A 170 -13.70 18.18 7.41
CA GLU A 170 -15.07 17.64 7.27
C GLU A 170 -15.21 16.12 7.02
N SER A 171 -14.14 15.42 6.61
CA SER A 171 -14.20 14.04 6.13
C SER A 171 -13.38 13.07 7.00
N PRO A 172 -13.91 11.87 7.30
CA PRO A 172 -13.23 10.88 8.14
C PRO A 172 -11.96 10.29 7.52
N ILE A 173 -11.70 10.55 6.23
CA ILE A 173 -10.55 10.02 5.49
C ILE A 173 -9.53 11.09 5.10
N ASP A 174 -9.77 12.36 5.45
CA ASP A 174 -8.78 13.41 5.26
C ASP A 174 -7.59 13.22 6.21
N VAL A 175 -6.43 13.76 5.84
CA VAL A 175 -5.19 13.60 6.60
C VAL A 175 -4.38 14.88 6.58
N ALA A 176 -3.76 15.20 7.72
CA ALA A 176 -2.81 16.30 7.84
C ALA A 176 -1.39 15.75 7.81
N VAL A 177 -0.48 16.48 7.17
CA VAL A 177 0.92 16.09 7.00
C VAL A 177 1.81 17.32 7.11
N GLU A 178 3.09 17.12 7.40
CA GLU A 178 4.07 18.19 7.18
C GLU A 178 4.39 18.35 5.68
N ASP A 179 5.14 19.41 5.36
CA ASP A 179 5.57 19.69 3.99
C ASP A 179 6.69 18.75 3.51
N PHE A 180 7.68 18.51 4.37
CA PHE A 180 8.80 17.63 4.05
C PHE A 180 8.35 16.17 3.87
N TYR A 181 8.97 15.48 2.93
CA TYR A 181 8.91 14.03 2.80
C TYR A 181 10.11 13.50 2.01
N GLU A 182 10.53 12.28 2.31
CA GLU A 182 11.63 11.59 1.64
C GLU A 182 11.28 10.10 1.45
N TRP A 183 11.43 9.60 0.23
CA TRP A 183 11.29 8.18 -0.10
C TRP A 183 12.45 7.79 -1.01
N ASP A 184 13.39 7.01 -0.46
CA ASP A 184 14.61 6.50 -1.11
C ASP A 184 14.59 4.98 -1.20
#